data_AF-A0A6S7GY71-F1
#
_entry.id   AF-A0A6S7GY71-F1
#
_cell.length_a   1.000
_cell.length_b   1.000
_cell.length_c   1.000
_cell.angle_alpha   90.00
_cell.angle_beta   90.00
_cell.angle_gamma   90.00
#
_symmetry.space_group_name_H-M   'P 1'
#
loop_
_entity.id
_entity.type
_entity.pdbx_description
1 polymer ?
#
loop_
_entity_poly.entity_id
_entity_poly.type
_entity_poly.pdbx_seq_one_letter_code
_entity_poly.pdbx_strand_id
1 'polypeptide(L)'
;METHGGGWTLVYSYTFTNYNSFGLSSNAVTPRPNWPASGANVPISTTPPFNESSFGAVDWNLWKNIGKELMIKSNINDWIVCQPNGGSMVTKTMGSMSCQNIKNVATACSGAPPYRVEWYAPGPSLHASSYYYFFDGSTGSYYPTHDPCGKDNQNHKKGVGNPGGQIYLR
;
A
#
# COMPACT_ATOMS: atom_id res chain seq x y z
N MET A 1 3.86 -7.11 17.49
CA MET A 1 3.77 -7.19 16.02
C MET A 1 2.83 -8.35 15.70
N GLU A 2 1.67 -8.05 15.12
CA GLU A 2 0.71 -9.08 14.67
C GLU A 2 0.91 -9.27 13.16
N THR A 3 1.17 -10.51 12.75
CA THR A 3 1.34 -10.93 11.35
C THR A 3 0.51 -12.18 11.08
N HIS A 4 0.08 -12.39 9.83
CA HIS A 4 -0.69 -13.57 9.46
C HIS A 4 0.23 -14.79 9.30
N GLY A 5 0.45 -15.50 10.42
CA GLY A 5 1.49 -16.54 10.52
C GLY A 5 2.90 -15.96 10.64
N GLY A 6 3.91 -16.81 10.47
CA GLY A 6 5.34 -16.44 10.55
C GLY A 6 6.00 -16.14 9.19
N GLY A 7 7.25 -15.66 9.24
CA GLY A 7 8.12 -15.52 8.06
C GLY A 7 8.05 -14.17 7.31
N TRP A 8 7.30 -13.20 7.84
CA TRP A 8 7.14 -11.90 7.19
C TRP A 8 8.30 -10.95 7.46
N THR A 9 8.84 -10.36 6.40
CA THR A 9 9.87 -9.30 6.48
C THR A 9 9.24 -7.95 6.20
N LEU A 10 9.37 -6.98 7.12
CA LEU A 10 8.94 -5.60 6.89
C LEU A 10 9.84 -4.94 5.83
N VAL A 11 9.27 -4.56 4.69
CA VAL A 11 10.03 -3.95 3.58
C VAL A 11 9.69 -2.50 3.33
N TYR A 12 8.56 -2.02 3.84
CA TYR A 12 8.13 -0.64 3.63
C TYR A 12 7.22 -0.18 4.77
N SER A 13 7.44 1.03 5.26
CA SER A 13 6.53 1.77 6.13
C SER A 13 6.33 3.18 5.59
N TYR A 14 5.08 3.65 5.58
CA TYR A 14 4.70 4.92 4.97
C TYR A 14 3.68 5.70 5.81
N THR A 15 3.62 6.99 5.52
CA THR A 15 2.58 7.93 5.96
C THR A 15 2.09 8.77 4.77
N PHE A 16 1.38 9.86 5.04
CA PHE A 16 0.76 10.72 4.05
C PHE A 16 1.25 12.16 4.18
N THR A 17 1.41 12.87 3.07
CA THR A 17 1.77 14.30 3.08
C THR A 17 0.64 15.20 3.57
N ASN A 18 -0.63 14.85 3.30
CA ASN A 18 -1.80 15.66 3.66
C ASN A 18 -3.03 14.79 3.98
N TYR A 19 -2.93 14.00 5.04
CA TYR A 19 -3.99 13.07 5.45
C TYR A 19 -5.36 13.73 5.70
N ASN A 20 -5.38 14.94 6.29
CA ASN A 20 -6.61 15.66 6.58
C ASN A 20 -7.38 16.04 5.31
N SER A 21 -6.68 16.13 4.17
CA SER A 21 -7.25 16.43 2.86
C SER A 21 -7.08 15.24 1.91
N PHE A 22 -7.47 14.06 2.36
CA PHE A 22 -7.06 12.78 1.76
C PHE A 22 -7.32 12.67 0.25
N GLY A 23 -8.46 13.17 -0.23
CA GLY A 23 -8.83 13.13 -1.65
C GLY A 23 -8.46 14.39 -2.45
N LEU A 24 -7.52 15.20 -1.96
CA LEU A 24 -6.96 16.31 -2.71
C LEU A 24 -5.62 15.92 -3.31
N SER A 25 -5.29 16.49 -4.47
CA SER A 25 -4.05 16.19 -5.17
C SER A 25 -2.78 16.58 -4.41
N SER A 26 -2.89 17.44 -3.40
CA SER A 26 -1.80 17.76 -2.48
C SER A 26 -1.38 16.60 -1.55
N ASN A 27 -2.17 15.52 -1.48
CA ASN A 27 -1.90 14.35 -0.65
C ASN A 27 -1.15 13.28 -1.46
N ALA A 28 -0.19 12.60 -0.82
CA ALA A 28 0.61 11.54 -1.41
C ALA A 28 1.09 10.59 -0.31
N VAL A 29 1.34 9.32 -0.66
CA VAL A 29 2.05 8.35 0.18
C VAL A 29 3.53 8.72 0.22
N THR A 30 4.11 8.84 1.41
CA THR A 30 5.51 9.29 1.59
C THR A 30 6.19 8.59 2.79
N PRO A 31 7.51 8.33 2.73
CA PRO A 31 8.34 8.35 1.52
C PRO A 31 7.92 7.21 0.57
N ARG A 32 8.31 7.25 -0.70
CA ARG A 32 8.07 6.11 -1.63
C ARG A 32 9.30 5.20 -1.71
N PRO A 33 9.17 3.89 -1.94
CA PRO A 33 10.27 3.05 -2.37
C PRO A 33 10.81 3.52 -3.72
N ASN A 34 12.02 3.08 -4.07
CA ASN A 34 12.63 3.34 -5.38
C ASN A 34 12.03 2.49 -6.54
N TRP A 35 10.77 2.06 -6.42
CA TRP A 35 10.08 1.40 -7.52
C TRP A 35 9.84 2.36 -8.70
N PRO A 36 9.61 1.86 -9.93
CA PRO A 36 9.47 2.73 -11.09
C PRO A 36 8.12 3.47 -11.12
N ALA A 37 8.11 4.73 -10.68
CA ALA A 37 6.95 5.63 -10.64
C ALA A 37 7.34 7.02 -11.20
N SER A 38 7.24 7.19 -12.52
CA SER A 38 7.70 8.39 -13.24
C SER A 38 6.90 9.67 -12.95
N GLY A 39 5.67 9.55 -12.47
CA GLY A 39 4.76 10.66 -12.17
C GLY A 39 4.73 11.06 -10.68
N ALA A 40 5.51 10.39 -9.84
CA ALA A 40 5.61 10.71 -8.42
C ALA A 40 6.79 11.64 -8.13
N ASN A 41 6.60 12.54 -7.16
CA ASN A 41 7.51 13.62 -6.81
C ASN A 41 7.88 13.65 -5.32
N VAL A 42 7.31 12.76 -4.49
CA VAL A 42 7.71 12.60 -3.09
C VAL A 42 9.12 11.97 -2.95
N PRO A 43 9.80 12.18 -1.82
CA PRO A 43 11.12 11.62 -1.56
C PRO A 43 11.15 10.09 -1.70
N ILE A 44 12.21 9.60 -2.32
CA ILE A 44 12.52 8.16 -2.43
C ILE A 44 13.26 7.71 -1.17
N SER A 45 12.93 6.54 -0.65
CA SER A 45 13.68 5.86 0.41
C SER A 45 14.20 4.51 -0.07
N THR A 46 15.44 4.23 0.29
CA THR A 46 16.08 2.90 0.22
C THR A 46 16.68 2.50 1.58
N THR A 47 16.28 3.21 2.64
CA THR A 47 16.67 2.92 4.02
C THR A 47 15.60 2.03 4.64
N PRO A 48 15.92 0.78 5.03
CA PRO A 48 14.96 -0.13 5.62
C PRO A 48 14.29 0.45 6.87
N PRO A 49 12.96 0.29 7.01
CA PRO A 49 12.27 0.72 8.22
C PRO A 49 12.71 -0.16 9.41
N PHE A 50 13.15 0.47 10.50
CA PHE A 50 13.54 -0.26 11.72
C PHE A 50 12.34 -0.92 12.40
N ASN A 51 11.16 -0.30 12.30
CA ASN A 51 9.89 -0.81 12.82
C ASN A 51 8.70 -0.20 12.05
N GLU A 52 7.48 -0.57 12.43
CA GLU A 52 6.24 -0.13 11.75
C GLU A 52 6.03 1.39 11.75
N SER A 53 6.61 2.12 12.70
CA SER A 53 6.51 3.58 12.83
C SER A 53 7.72 4.33 12.24
N SER A 54 8.73 3.61 11.74
CA SER A 54 9.93 4.19 11.15
C SER A 54 9.76 4.23 9.63
N PHE A 55 9.23 5.33 9.09
CA PHE A 55 8.92 5.42 7.66
C PHE A 55 10.17 5.30 6.78
N GLY A 56 10.10 4.45 5.77
CA GLY A 56 11.24 4.08 4.93
C GLY A 56 10.99 2.78 4.19
N ALA A 57 11.85 2.47 3.23
CA ALA A 57 11.72 1.27 2.39
C ALA A 57 13.06 0.57 2.22
N VAL A 58 13.03 -0.76 2.24
CA VAL A 58 14.11 -1.58 1.67
C VAL A 58 14.19 -1.28 0.17
N ASP A 59 15.39 -1.23 -0.41
CA ASP A 59 15.59 -1.12 -1.86
C ASP A 59 14.70 -2.12 -2.60
N TRP A 60 13.80 -1.61 -3.43
CA TRP A 60 12.81 -2.36 -4.18
C TRP A 60 13.44 -3.43 -5.07
N ASN A 61 14.66 -3.21 -5.56
CA ASN A 61 15.39 -4.21 -6.36
C ASN A 61 15.69 -5.49 -5.57
N LEU A 62 15.72 -5.42 -4.23
CA LEU A 62 15.95 -6.56 -3.34
C LEU A 62 14.66 -7.30 -2.98
N TRP A 63 13.48 -6.70 -3.20
CA TRP A 63 12.20 -7.29 -2.77
C TRP A 63 11.98 -8.68 -3.37
N LYS A 64 12.36 -8.88 -4.64
CA LYS A 64 12.26 -10.17 -5.34
C LYS A 64 13.08 -11.30 -4.69
N ASN A 65 14.10 -10.95 -3.89
CA ASN A 65 14.93 -11.89 -3.15
C ASN A 65 14.38 -12.18 -1.75
N ILE A 66 13.46 -11.36 -1.26
CA ILE A 66 12.85 -11.50 0.07
C ILE A 66 11.62 -12.40 0.00
N GLY A 67 10.74 -12.15 -0.96
CA GLY A 67 9.47 -12.85 -1.03
C GLY A 67 8.62 -12.43 -2.22
N LYS A 68 7.58 -13.21 -2.47
CA LYS A 68 6.60 -12.95 -3.54
C LYS A 68 5.21 -12.69 -2.98
N GLU A 69 4.90 -13.22 -1.81
CA GLU A 69 3.66 -12.93 -1.11
C GLU A 69 3.75 -11.56 -0.44
N LEU A 70 2.62 -10.89 -0.37
CA LEU A 70 2.49 -9.52 0.08
C LEU A 70 1.52 -9.47 1.25
N MET A 71 1.91 -8.85 2.37
CA MET A 71 0.97 -8.46 3.42
C MET A 71 0.99 -6.95 3.56
N ILE A 72 -0.19 -6.33 3.53
CA ILE A 72 -0.35 -4.90 3.77
C ILE A 72 -1.12 -4.71 5.06
N LYS A 73 -0.52 -3.94 5.96
CA LYS A 73 -1.15 -3.45 7.17
C LYS A 73 -1.37 -1.95 7.02
N SER A 74 -2.52 -1.45 7.43
CA SER A 74 -2.78 -0.02 7.51
C SER A 74 -3.59 0.27 8.76
N ASN A 75 -3.37 1.41 9.38
CA ASN A 75 -4.21 1.86 10.50
C ASN A 75 -5.44 2.64 10.02
N ILE A 76 -5.57 2.86 8.70
CA ILE A 76 -6.72 3.55 8.09
C ILE A 76 -7.52 2.68 7.11
N ASN A 77 -6.98 1.53 6.69
CA ASN A 77 -7.65 0.57 5.82
C ASN A 77 -7.37 -0.88 6.25
N ASP A 78 -8.15 -1.80 5.73
CA ASP A 78 -8.14 -3.20 6.13
C ASP A 78 -6.84 -3.92 5.75
N TRP A 79 -6.45 -4.86 6.61
CA TRP A 79 -5.24 -5.63 6.38
C TRP A 79 -5.53 -6.76 5.41
N ILE A 80 -4.59 -6.98 4.49
CA ILE A 80 -4.71 -8.00 3.47
C ILE A 80 -3.42 -8.81 3.34
N VAL A 81 -3.58 -10.06 2.94
CA VAL A 81 -2.49 -10.90 2.42
C VAL A 81 -2.83 -11.23 0.96
N CYS A 82 -1.86 -11.14 0.08
CA CYS A 82 -1.98 -11.41 -1.34
C CYS A 82 -0.86 -12.33 -1.81
N GLN A 83 -1.22 -13.29 -2.66
CA GLN A 83 -0.30 -14.13 -3.39
C GLN A 83 -0.37 -13.78 -4.89
N PRO A 84 0.76 -13.74 -5.61
CA PRO A 84 0.76 -13.50 -7.05
C PRO A 84 -0.05 -14.56 -7.80
N ASN A 85 -0.89 -14.11 -8.75
CA ASN A 85 -1.62 -14.98 -9.67
C ASN A 85 -1.64 -14.35 -11.08
N GLY A 86 -0.44 -14.08 -11.61
CA GLY A 86 -0.22 -13.34 -12.86
C GLY A 86 0.22 -11.88 -12.66
N GLY A 87 -0.19 -11.24 -11.57
CA GLY A 87 0.28 -9.92 -11.14
C GLY A 87 1.19 -9.97 -9.91
N SER A 88 2.09 -9.00 -9.79
CA SER A 88 2.97 -8.82 -8.64
C SER A 88 3.45 -7.37 -8.49
N MET A 89 3.32 -6.84 -7.27
CA MET A 89 3.92 -5.55 -6.91
C MET A 89 5.44 -5.65 -6.66
N VAL A 90 5.94 -6.85 -6.40
CA VAL A 90 7.38 -7.09 -6.17
C VAL A 90 8.19 -6.97 -7.46
N THR A 91 7.61 -7.40 -8.59
CA THR A 91 8.32 -7.45 -9.89
C THR A 91 7.76 -6.46 -10.92
N LYS A 92 6.88 -5.54 -10.52
CA LYS A 92 6.18 -4.61 -11.41
C LYS A 92 5.45 -5.34 -12.55
N THR A 93 4.66 -6.35 -12.20
CA THR A 93 3.87 -7.13 -13.14
C THR A 93 2.39 -6.82 -12.90
N MET A 94 1.72 -6.19 -13.86
CA MET A 94 0.27 -5.98 -13.78
C MET A 94 -0.47 -7.30 -13.98
N GLY A 95 -1.57 -7.52 -13.26
CA GLY A 95 -2.36 -8.73 -13.40
C GLY A 95 -3.06 -9.17 -12.11
N SER A 96 -3.66 -10.34 -12.16
CA SER A 96 -4.45 -10.88 -11.05
C SER A 96 -3.60 -11.29 -9.85
N MET A 97 -4.20 -11.25 -8.67
CA MET A 97 -3.64 -11.74 -7.42
C MET A 97 -4.74 -12.43 -6.63
N SER A 98 -4.36 -13.39 -5.80
CA SER A 98 -5.26 -14.03 -4.85
C SER A 98 -5.06 -13.38 -3.49
N CYS A 99 -6.02 -12.59 -3.03
CA CYS A 99 -5.92 -11.90 -1.74
C CYS A 99 -7.01 -12.33 -0.76
N GLN A 100 -6.72 -12.14 0.52
CA GLN A 100 -7.62 -12.37 1.64
C GLN A 100 -7.57 -11.15 2.58
N ASN A 101 -8.74 -10.72 3.05
CA ASN A 101 -8.85 -9.79 4.17
C ASN A 101 -8.52 -10.53 5.47
N ILE A 102 -7.50 -10.07 6.19
CA ILE A 102 -7.05 -10.70 7.45
C ILE A 102 -7.45 -9.88 8.68
N LYS A 103 -7.88 -8.62 8.50
CA LYS A 103 -8.39 -7.76 9.58
C LYS A 103 -9.17 -6.57 9.01
N ASN A 104 -10.42 -6.40 9.46
CA ASN A 104 -11.18 -5.18 9.19
C ASN A 104 -10.73 -4.07 10.16
N VAL A 105 -10.19 -2.98 9.62
CA VAL A 105 -9.72 -1.80 10.36
C VAL A 105 -10.67 -0.63 10.15
N ALA A 106 -11.09 -0.42 8.90
CA ALA A 106 -12.12 0.55 8.57
C ALA A 106 -13.50 -0.07 8.78
N THR A 107 -14.50 0.75 9.10
CA THR A 107 -15.84 0.30 9.46
C THR A 107 -16.85 0.37 8.31
N ALA A 108 -16.46 0.96 7.18
CA ALA A 108 -17.38 1.25 6.08
C ALA A 108 -17.83 0.01 5.29
N CYS A 109 -16.93 -0.96 5.10
CA CYS A 109 -17.19 -2.21 4.40
C CYS A 109 -16.46 -3.36 5.10
N SER A 110 -16.89 -4.60 4.84
CA SER A 110 -16.26 -5.78 5.42
C SER A 110 -15.90 -6.82 4.37
N GLY A 111 -14.69 -7.37 4.49
CA GLY A 111 -14.36 -8.71 4.00
C GLY A 111 -14.10 -8.88 2.50
N ALA A 112 -14.23 -7.86 1.65
CA ALA A 112 -13.91 -7.98 0.22
C ALA A 112 -12.44 -7.59 -0.04
N PRO A 113 -11.54 -8.54 -0.39
CA PRO A 113 -10.15 -8.21 -0.72
C PRO A 113 -10.01 -7.73 -2.18
N PRO A 114 -8.93 -6.99 -2.51
CA PRO A 114 -8.58 -6.74 -3.91
C PRO A 114 -8.17 -8.03 -4.62
N TYR A 115 -8.17 -8.05 -5.95
CA TYR A 115 -7.82 -9.24 -6.75
C TYR A 115 -6.89 -8.92 -7.92
N ARG A 116 -6.44 -7.67 -8.07
CA ARG A 116 -5.59 -7.24 -9.19
C ARG A 116 -4.61 -6.18 -8.73
N VAL A 117 -3.39 -6.20 -9.28
CA VAL A 117 -2.42 -5.11 -9.17
C VAL A 117 -2.28 -4.40 -10.51
N GLU A 118 -2.24 -3.08 -10.45
CA GLU A 118 -1.96 -2.20 -11.58
C GLU A 118 -0.85 -1.22 -11.25
N TRP A 119 -0.25 -0.63 -12.28
CA TRP A 119 0.86 0.30 -12.16
C TRP A 119 0.58 1.54 -12.99
N TYR A 120 0.61 2.68 -12.30
CA TYR A 120 0.40 3.99 -12.91
C TYR A 120 1.67 4.83 -12.79
N ALA A 121 1.70 5.97 -13.47
CA ALA A 121 2.81 6.92 -13.37
C ALA A 121 3.16 7.28 -11.91
N PRO A 122 2.21 7.59 -11.00
CA PRO A 122 2.54 7.91 -9.61
C PRO A 122 2.88 6.72 -8.70
N GLY A 123 2.53 5.48 -9.07
CA GLY A 123 2.77 4.32 -8.20
C GLY A 123 1.84 3.13 -8.45
N PRO A 124 2.01 2.04 -7.69
CA PRO A 124 1.18 0.85 -7.78
C PRO A 124 -0.18 1.02 -7.09
N SER A 125 -1.16 0.27 -7.56
CA SER A 125 -2.49 0.16 -6.95
C SER A 125 -2.93 -1.30 -6.85
N LEU A 126 -3.76 -1.59 -5.84
CA LEU A 126 -4.49 -2.85 -5.72
C LEU A 126 -5.98 -2.58 -5.93
N HIS A 127 -6.61 -3.36 -6.79
CA HIS A 127 -7.98 -3.13 -7.24
C HIS A 127 -8.93 -4.24 -6.78
N ALA A 128 -10.13 -3.83 -6.39
CA ALA A 128 -11.32 -4.68 -6.41
C ALA A 128 -12.21 -4.24 -7.60
N SER A 129 -13.36 -3.60 -7.37
CA SER A 129 -14.11 -2.93 -8.45
C SER A 129 -13.40 -1.67 -8.97
N SER A 130 -12.66 -0.99 -8.10
CA SER A 130 -11.80 0.17 -8.35
C SER A 130 -10.64 0.13 -7.34
N TYR A 131 -9.98 1.26 -7.06
CA TYR A 131 -8.89 1.35 -6.10
C TYR A 131 -9.33 0.91 -4.69
N TYR A 132 -8.64 -0.11 -4.17
CA TYR A 132 -8.71 -0.56 -2.78
C TYR A 132 -7.53 0.02 -1.99
N TYR A 133 -6.34 -0.09 -2.57
CA TYR A 133 -5.13 0.65 -2.19
C TYR A 133 -4.59 1.36 -3.43
N PHE A 134 -4.20 2.62 -3.31
CA PHE A 134 -3.41 3.31 -4.32
C PHE A 134 -2.25 4.04 -3.66
N PHE A 135 -1.03 3.58 -3.96
CA PHE A 135 0.21 4.13 -3.41
C PHE A 135 0.72 5.28 -4.28
N ASP A 136 -0.10 6.31 -4.41
CA ASP A 136 0.22 7.51 -5.16
C ASP A 136 1.31 8.33 -4.46
N GLY A 137 2.46 8.50 -5.12
CA GLY A 137 3.57 9.34 -4.63
C GLY A 137 3.63 10.74 -5.25
N SER A 138 2.54 11.27 -5.80
CA SER A 138 2.47 12.58 -6.46
C SER A 138 1.65 13.58 -5.66
N THR A 139 2.15 14.80 -5.49
CA THR A 139 1.42 15.91 -4.84
C THR A 139 0.78 16.90 -5.82
N GLY A 140 0.53 16.51 -7.08
CA GLY A 140 0.06 17.45 -8.10
C GLY A 140 -0.95 16.94 -9.14
N SER A 141 -1.33 15.66 -9.15
CA SER A 141 -2.18 15.12 -10.23
C SER A 141 -3.20 14.06 -9.80
N TYR A 142 -2.86 13.24 -8.82
CA TYR A 142 -3.71 12.17 -8.28
C TYR A 142 -3.79 12.31 -6.76
N TYR A 143 -4.46 11.38 -6.08
CA TYR A 143 -4.39 11.26 -4.62
C TYR A 143 -4.31 9.76 -4.21
N PRO A 144 -3.75 9.44 -3.02
CA PRO A 144 -3.80 8.11 -2.45
C PRO A 144 -5.23 7.63 -2.20
N THR A 145 -5.44 6.32 -2.33
CA THR A 145 -6.72 5.67 -2.00
C THR A 145 -6.51 4.54 -1.01
N HIS A 146 -7.34 4.53 0.03
CA HIS A 146 -7.36 3.54 1.10
C HIS A 146 -8.83 3.20 1.39
N ASP A 147 -9.47 2.46 0.48
CA ASP A 147 -10.92 2.20 0.52
C ASP A 147 -11.19 0.71 0.77
N PRO A 148 -11.70 0.32 1.95
CA PRO A 148 -12.01 -1.09 2.25
C PRO A 148 -13.15 -1.64 1.37
N CYS A 149 -13.90 -0.77 0.69
CA CYS A 149 -14.94 -1.16 -0.24
C CYS A 149 -14.40 -1.39 -1.66
N GLY A 150 -13.17 -0.95 -1.95
CA GLY A 150 -12.54 -1.04 -3.27
C GLY A 150 -13.32 -0.33 -4.38
N LYS A 151 -13.85 0.86 -4.09
CA LYS A 151 -14.68 1.68 -5.00
C LYS A 151 -14.11 3.08 -5.24
N ASP A 152 -12.88 3.33 -4.81
CA ASP A 152 -12.24 4.64 -4.86
C ASP A 152 -13.00 5.76 -4.13
N ASN A 153 -13.53 5.44 -2.94
CA ASN A 153 -14.19 6.40 -2.06
C ASN A 153 -13.34 6.73 -0.83
N GLN A 154 -13.69 7.81 -0.13
CA GLN A 154 -13.00 8.23 1.09
C GLN A 154 -13.44 7.47 2.36
N ASN A 155 -13.53 6.14 2.27
CA ASN A 155 -14.02 5.26 3.33
C ASN A 155 -12.96 4.80 4.35
N HIS A 156 -11.72 5.30 4.24
CA HIS A 156 -10.70 5.04 5.23
C HIS A 156 -11.13 5.53 6.63
N LYS A 157 -10.65 4.84 7.66
CA LYS A 157 -10.88 5.21 9.05
C LYS A 157 -10.27 6.57 9.36
N LYS A 158 -11.08 7.52 9.83
CA LYS A 158 -10.69 8.91 10.17
C LYS A 158 -10.17 9.04 11.61
N GLY A 159 -9.53 10.17 11.93
CA GLY A 159 -9.14 10.53 13.30
C GLY A 159 -8.06 9.62 13.92
N VAL A 160 -7.24 8.99 13.09
CA VAL A 160 -6.18 8.07 13.52
C VAL A 160 -4.88 8.83 13.73
N GLY A 161 -4.20 8.59 14.85
CA GLY A 161 -2.85 9.12 15.08
C GLY A 161 -1.81 8.44 14.18
N ASN A 162 -0.90 9.21 13.59
CA ASN A 162 0.12 8.74 12.65
C ASN A 162 -0.46 7.85 11.52
N PRO A 163 -1.35 8.40 10.68
CA PRO A 163 -2.00 7.65 9.61
C PRO A 163 -0.97 7.10 8.61
N GLY A 164 -1.13 5.84 8.22
CA GLY A 164 -0.15 5.18 7.37
C GLY A 164 -0.36 3.68 7.23
N GLY A 165 0.73 2.99 6.90
CA GLY A 165 0.73 1.55 6.78
C GLY A 165 2.10 0.97 6.50
N GLN A 166 2.12 -0.35 6.36
CA GLN A 166 3.31 -1.15 6.20
C GLN A 166 3.07 -2.22 5.14
N ILE A 167 4.15 -2.61 4.47
CA ILE A 167 4.19 -3.72 3.53
C ILE A 167 5.25 -4.71 3.98
N TYR A 168 4.87 -5.98 3.96
CA TYR A 168 5.72 -7.11 4.29
C TYR A 168 5.75 -8.10 3.14
N LEU A 169 6.87 -8.82 3.02
CA LEU A 169 7.04 -9.88 2.04
C LEU A 169 7.40 -11.21 2.71
N ARG A 170 7.04 -12.32 2.05
CA ARG A 170 7.55 -13.67 2.31
C ARG A 170 7.51 -14.52 1.04
#